data_AF-A0A9E2WWC8-F1
#
_entry.id   AF-A0A9E2WWC8-F1
#
_cell.length_a   1.000
_cell.length_b   1.000
_cell.length_c   1.000
_cell.angle_alpha   90.00
_cell.angle_beta   90.00
_cell.angle_gamma   90.00
#
_symmetry.space_group_name_H-M   'P 1'
#
loop_
_entity.id
_entity.type
_entity.pdbx_description
1 polymer ?
#
loop_
_entity_poly.entity_id
_entity_poly.type
_entity_poly.pdbx_seq_one_letter_code
_entity_poly.pdbx_strand_id
1 'polypeptide(L)'
;MRYVFLAVVVLLLAGCGPHKVKRVVEVIPSDGSFPSVTVTVSGNTPADCANDISTFSDNAHQVLQHEGPQAAYPADLYFLGLHDALRDFQVRGCPMPLLGHALAQRFTNAQLHELIADLPSIYAPALRAGLH
;
A
#
# COMPACT_ATOMS: atom_id res chain seq x y z
N MET A 1 -43.51 21.71 -40.92
CA MET A 1 -42.48 22.49 -40.19
C MET A 1 -42.14 21.68 -38.94
N ARG A 2 -41.11 20.82 -38.93
CA ARG A 2 -39.69 21.12 -38.60
C ARG A 2 -39.60 21.79 -37.22
N TYR A 3 -39.45 21.06 -36.10
CA TYR A 3 -38.19 20.65 -35.40
C TYR A 3 -38.46 20.96 -33.89
N VAL A 4 -37.93 20.34 -32.82
CA VAL A 4 -36.81 19.43 -32.58
C VAL A 4 -36.94 18.92 -31.12
N PHE A 5 -36.57 17.66 -30.90
CA PHE A 5 -36.30 17.06 -29.58
C PHE A 5 -35.24 17.86 -28.83
N LEU A 6 -35.48 18.23 -27.56
CA LEU A 6 -34.41 18.75 -26.69
C LEU A 6 -34.32 17.90 -25.42
N ALA A 7 -33.52 16.84 -25.54
CA ALA A 7 -32.97 16.10 -24.42
C ALA A 7 -31.91 16.97 -23.73
N VAL A 8 -32.16 17.34 -22.47
CA VAL A 8 -31.15 18.01 -21.64
C VAL A 8 -30.24 16.95 -21.05
N VAL A 9 -29.11 16.72 -21.72
CA VAL A 9 -27.99 15.93 -21.21
C VAL A 9 -27.30 16.77 -20.14
N VAL A 10 -27.47 16.39 -18.87
CA VAL A 10 -26.68 16.95 -17.77
C VAL A 10 -25.28 16.35 -17.88
N LEU A 11 -24.35 17.11 -18.47
CA LEU A 11 -22.93 16.78 -18.47
C LEU A 11 -22.41 16.75 -17.03
N LEU A 12 -22.09 15.55 -16.55
CA LEU A 12 -21.19 15.32 -15.42
C LEU A 12 -19.81 15.85 -15.82
N LEU A 13 -19.50 17.08 -15.39
CA LEU A 13 -18.13 17.58 -15.35
C LEU A 13 -17.37 16.82 -14.26
N ALA A 14 -16.91 15.61 -14.58
CA ALA A 14 -15.80 14.99 -13.88
C ALA A 14 -14.56 15.85 -14.14
N GLY A 15 -14.28 16.76 -13.20
CA GLY A 15 -13.09 17.58 -13.22
C GLY A 15 -11.84 16.74 -13.04
N CYS A 16 -11.27 16.25 -14.14
CA CYS A 16 -9.87 15.82 -14.19
C CYS A 16 -8.98 17.07 -14.21
N GLY A 17 -8.79 17.69 -13.04
CA GLY A 17 -7.74 18.69 -12.86
C GLY A 17 -6.36 18.00 -12.90
N PRO A 18 -5.31 18.66 -13.42
CA PRO A 18 -3.97 18.07 -13.44
C PRO A 18 -3.48 17.89 -12.00
N HIS A 19 -3.43 16.65 -11.53
CA HIS A 19 -2.78 16.30 -10.27
C HIS A 19 -1.29 16.60 -10.39
N LYS A 20 -0.82 17.68 -9.73
CA LYS A 20 0.60 17.96 -9.62
C LYS A 20 1.25 16.88 -8.77
N VAL A 21 2.07 16.08 -9.42
CA VAL A 21 2.92 15.04 -8.84
C VAL A 21 3.92 15.70 -7.86
N LYS A 22 3.66 15.60 -6.55
CA LYS A 22 4.51 16.17 -5.48
C LYS A 22 5.78 15.34 -5.31
N ARG A 23 6.96 15.85 -5.69
CA ARG A 23 8.24 15.17 -5.42
C ARG A 23 8.59 15.26 -3.93
N VAL A 24 8.98 14.13 -3.35
CA VAL A 24 9.51 14.01 -1.99
C VAL A 24 10.95 13.52 -2.09
N VAL A 25 11.86 14.17 -1.37
CA VAL A 25 13.23 13.69 -1.18
C VAL A 25 13.25 12.92 0.12
N GLU A 26 13.56 11.62 0.06
CA GLU A 26 13.70 10.78 1.23
C GLU A 26 15.14 10.32 1.41
N VAL A 27 15.60 10.33 2.66
CA VAL A 27 16.86 9.70 3.05
C VAL A 27 16.53 8.35 3.65
N ILE A 28 16.95 7.31 2.93
CA ILE A 28 16.97 5.94 3.42
C ILE A 28 18.16 5.82 4.38
N PRO A 29 17.95 5.57 5.69
CA PRO A 29 19.05 5.34 6.61
C PRO A 29 19.80 4.06 6.23
N SER A 30 21.08 3.99 6.60
CA SER A 30 21.89 2.78 6.43
C SER A 30 21.35 1.66 7.29
N ASP A 31 21.38 0.43 6.77
CA ASP A 31 21.06 -0.79 7.52
C ASP A 31 22.17 -1.83 7.32
N GLY A 32 22.89 -2.15 8.40
CA GLY A 32 24.04 -3.05 8.37
C GLY A 32 25.11 -2.62 7.36
N SER A 33 25.28 -3.43 6.30
CA SER A 33 26.22 -3.18 5.21
C SER A 33 25.68 -2.28 4.10
N PHE A 34 24.38 -1.93 4.12
CA PHE A 34 23.78 -1.05 3.12
C PHE A 34 23.99 0.43 3.50
N PRO A 35 24.61 1.24 2.62
CA PRO A 35 24.82 2.66 2.89
C PRO A 35 23.50 3.43 2.87
N SER A 36 23.47 4.58 3.55
CA SER A 36 22.33 5.48 3.41
C SER A 36 22.23 6.00 1.97
N VAL A 37 21.03 6.07 1.44
CA VAL A 37 20.78 6.57 0.08
C VAL A 37 19.73 7.67 0.10
N THR A 38 19.93 8.70 -0.71
CA THR A 38 18.92 9.75 -0.90
C THR A 38 18.18 9.47 -2.20
N VAL A 39 16.87 9.28 -2.11
CA VAL A 39 16.01 9.01 -3.25
C VAL A 39 15.06 10.19 -3.46
N THR A 40 14.87 10.57 -4.73
CA THR A 40 13.79 11.49 -5.11
C THR A 40 12.62 10.66 -5.56
N VAL A 41 11.59 10.59 -4.73
CA VAL A 41 10.33 9.93 -5.09
C VAL A 41 9.44 10.95 -5.76
N SER A 42 9.08 10.66 -7.01
CA SER A 42 8.05 11.41 -7.70
C SER A 42 6.72 11.14 -7.02
N GLY A 43 5.94 12.19 -6.80
CA GLY A 43 4.59 12.03 -6.26
C GLY A 43 3.75 11.05 -7.07
N ASN A 44 2.69 10.63 -6.43
CA ASN A 44 2.05 9.37 -6.77
C ASN A 44 0.67 9.65 -7.32
N THR A 45 0.29 8.79 -8.24
CA THR A 45 -1.07 8.65 -8.68
C THR A 45 -1.82 7.77 -7.67
N PRO A 46 -3.16 7.85 -7.62
CA PRO A 46 -3.96 6.87 -6.87
C PRO A 46 -3.66 5.42 -7.28
N ALA A 47 -3.23 5.19 -8.53
CA ALA A 47 -2.85 3.86 -9.02
C ALA A 47 -1.58 3.33 -8.36
N ASP A 48 -0.59 4.19 -8.08
CA ASP A 48 0.63 3.77 -7.38
C ASP A 48 0.33 3.31 -5.95
N CYS A 49 -0.48 4.08 -5.21
CA CYS A 49 -0.90 3.68 -3.87
C CYS A 49 -1.71 2.38 -3.88
N ALA A 50 -2.56 2.16 -4.90
CA ALA A 50 -3.30 0.92 -5.05
C ALA A 50 -2.38 -0.28 -5.35
N ASN A 51 -1.34 -0.07 -6.17
CA ASN A 51 -0.34 -1.09 -6.46
C ASN A 51 0.44 -1.49 -5.20
N ASP A 52 0.88 -0.51 -4.41
CA ASP A 52 1.62 -0.75 -3.18
C ASP A 52 0.74 -1.45 -2.13
N ILE A 53 -0.54 -1.08 -2.03
CA ILE A 53 -1.53 -1.80 -1.19
C ILE A 53 -1.66 -3.26 -1.61
N SER A 54 -1.79 -3.53 -2.91
CA SER A 54 -1.89 -4.90 -3.40
C SER A 54 -0.62 -5.67 -3.09
N THR A 55 0.55 -5.09 -3.41
CA THR A 55 1.85 -5.71 -3.19
C THR A 55 2.08 -6.02 -1.71
N PHE A 56 1.77 -5.08 -0.82
CA PHE A 56 1.84 -5.29 0.63
C PHE A 56 0.91 -6.44 1.06
N SER A 57 -0.34 -6.43 0.61
CA SER A 57 -1.32 -7.46 0.96
C SER A 57 -0.90 -8.84 0.46
N ASP A 58 -0.40 -8.92 -0.77
CA ASP A 58 0.00 -10.18 -1.38
C ASP A 58 1.23 -10.74 -0.64
N ASN A 59 2.22 -9.91 -0.30
CA ASN A 59 3.37 -10.32 0.51
C ASN A 59 2.97 -10.73 1.94
N ALA A 60 2.04 -10.01 2.60
CA ALA A 60 1.52 -10.40 3.91
C ALA A 60 0.82 -11.78 3.87
N HIS A 61 0.09 -12.07 2.80
CA HIS A 61 -0.51 -13.38 2.61
C HIS A 61 0.56 -14.47 2.44
N GLN A 62 1.62 -14.19 1.66
CA GLN A 62 2.73 -15.12 1.51
C GLN A 62 3.47 -15.37 2.83
N VAL A 63 3.66 -14.33 3.65
CA VAL A 63 4.18 -14.48 5.02
C VAL A 63 3.30 -15.44 5.82
N LEU A 64 1.97 -15.27 5.85
CA LEU A 64 1.10 -16.21 6.57
C LEU A 64 1.12 -17.64 6.01
N GLN A 65 1.39 -17.83 4.72
CA GLN A 65 1.49 -19.15 4.10
C GLN A 65 2.83 -19.84 4.39
N HIS A 66 3.87 -19.05 4.63
CA HIS A 66 5.25 -19.51 4.66
C HIS A 66 5.98 -19.23 5.96
N GLU A 67 5.37 -18.52 6.91
CA GLU A 67 5.82 -18.33 8.28
C GLU A 67 4.90 -19.09 9.23
N GLY A 68 5.53 -19.87 10.10
CA GLY A 68 4.88 -20.83 10.98
C GLY A 68 5.81 -21.99 11.32
N PRO A 69 5.45 -22.89 12.26
CA PRO A 69 6.34 -23.96 12.73
C PRO A 69 6.78 -24.96 11.64
N GLN A 70 6.15 -24.92 10.46
CA GLN A 70 6.44 -25.77 9.29
C GLN A 70 6.89 -24.98 8.05
N ALA A 71 7.27 -23.71 8.22
CA ALA A 71 7.81 -22.84 7.19
C ALA A 71 8.99 -23.48 6.43
N ALA A 72 8.82 -23.69 5.12
CA ALA A 72 9.92 -24.02 4.22
C ALA A 72 10.57 -22.72 3.73
N TYR A 73 11.80 -22.50 4.18
CA TYR A 73 12.64 -21.33 3.94
C TYR A 73 12.77 -20.92 2.44
N PRO A 74 12.99 -19.61 2.13
CA PRO A 74 13.03 -18.45 3.02
C PRO A 74 11.79 -17.57 2.88
N ALA A 75 11.14 -17.30 4.01
CA ALA A 75 10.16 -16.22 4.13
C ALA A 75 10.78 -14.81 3.96
N ASP A 76 12.12 -14.72 4.01
CA ASP A 76 12.90 -13.49 3.85
C ASP A 76 12.51 -12.68 2.60
N LEU A 77 12.16 -13.33 1.49
CA LEU A 77 11.76 -12.61 0.27
C LEU A 77 10.42 -11.89 0.43
N TYR A 78 9.44 -12.53 1.06
CA TYR A 78 8.12 -11.94 1.28
C TYR A 78 8.17 -10.91 2.41
N PHE A 79 9.01 -11.14 3.42
CA PHE A 79 9.32 -10.15 4.44
C PHE A 79 9.95 -8.89 3.82
N LEU A 80 10.96 -9.03 2.96
CA LEU A 80 11.57 -7.91 2.25
C LEU A 80 10.57 -7.19 1.34
N GLY A 81 9.77 -7.94 0.58
CA GLY A 81 8.72 -7.36 -0.26
C GLY A 81 7.66 -6.60 0.54
N LEU A 82 7.30 -7.09 1.73
CA LEU A 82 6.40 -6.40 2.66
C LEU A 82 7.02 -5.09 3.17
N HIS A 83 8.31 -5.14 3.53
CA HIS A 83 9.07 -3.98 3.98
C HIS A 83 9.12 -2.89 2.90
N ASP A 84 9.51 -3.27 1.68
CA ASP A 84 9.64 -2.37 0.55
C ASP A 84 8.29 -1.76 0.16
N ALA A 85 7.22 -2.56 0.12
CA ALA A 85 5.88 -2.06 -0.19
C ALA A 85 5.36 -1.06 0.87
N LEU A 86 5.58 -1.32 2.16
CA LEU A 86 5.20 -0.37 3.22
C LEU A 86 6.00 0.91 3.11
N ARG A 87 7.31 0.79 2.88
CA ARG A 87 8.20 1.92 2.71
C ARG A 87 7.75 2.77 1.52
N ASP A 88 7.59 2.18 0.34
CA ASP A 88 7.15 2.88 -0.86
C ASP A 88 5.83 3.62 -0.60
N PHE A 89 4.86 2.95 0.04
CA PHE A 89 3.58 3.56 0.42
C PHE A 89 3.78 4.79 1.33
N GLN A 90 4.69 4.73 2.29
CA GLN A 90 5.02 5.82 3.21
C GLN A 90 5.78 6.97 2.52
N VAL A 91 6.81 6.68 1.73
CA VAL A 91 7.62 7.70 1.03
C VAL A 91 6.76 8.50 0.05
N ARG A 92 5.87 7.77 -0.64
CA ARG A 92 4.86 8.32 -1.53
C ARG A 92 3.81 9.15 -0.75
N GLY A 93 3.70 9.00 0.55
CA GLY A 93 2.71 9.71 1.37
C GLY A 93 1.30 9.23 1.08
N CYS A 94 1.14 7.95 0.73
CA CYS A 94 -0.16 7.35 0.56
C CYS A 94 -0.91 7.29 1.91
N PRO A 95 -2.24 7.47 1.95
CA PRO A 95 -2.98 7.48 3.21
C PRO A 95 -3.00 6.09 3.88
N MET A 96 -2.36 5.94 5.03
CA MET A 96 -2.38 4.71 5.84
C MET A 96 -3.77 4.10 6.09
N PRO A 97 -4.85 4.89 6.27
CA PRO A 97 -6.19 4.32 6.38
C PRO A 97 -6.63 3.51 5.16
N LEU A 98 -6.16 3.83 3.95
CA LEU A 98 -6.48 3.03 2.75
C LEU A 98 -5.85 1.65 2.81
N LEU A 99 -4.60 1.56 3.31
CA LEU A 99 -3.95 0.28 3.53
C LEU A 99 -4.70 -0.54 4.58
N GLY A 100 -5.06 0.07 5.73
CA GLY A 100 -5.85 -0.60 6.76
C GLY A 100 -7.21 -1.14 6.25
N HIS A 101 -7.96 -0.33 5.50
CA HIS A 101 -9.24 -0.78 4.90
C HIS A 101 -9.06 -1.93 3.92
N ALA A 102 -8.03 -1.88 3.07
CA ALA A 102 -7.76 -2.96 2.13
C ALA A 102 -7.36 -4.25 2.86
N LEU A 103 -6.62 -4.15 3.96
CA LEU A 103 -6.28 -5.29 4.81
C LEU A 103 -7.52 -5.89 5.47
N ALA A 104 -8.42 -5.06 6.02
CA ALA A 104 -9.69 -5.52 6.59
C ALA A 104 -10.57 -6.29 5.59
N GLN A 105 -10.48 -5.94 4.30
CA GLN A 105 -11.22 -6.62 3.23
C GLN A 105 -10.58 -7.94 2.80
N ARG A 106 -9.26 -8.10 2.99
CA ARG A 106 -8.49 -9.26 2.49
C ARG A 106 -8.16 -10.29 3.55
N PHE A 107 -8.11 -9.90 4.82
CA PHE A 107 -7.68 -10.74 5.93
C PHE A 107 -8.75 -10.85 7.01
N THR A 108 -8.78 -12.00 7.68
CA THR A 108 -9.53 -12.16 8.93
C THR A 108 -8.80 -11.50 10.09
N ASN A 109 -9.52 -11.19 11.17
CA ASN A 109 -8.90 -10.67 12.39
C ASN A 109 -7.83 -11.61 12.95
N ALA A 110 -8.01 -12.92 12.84
CA ALA A 110 -7.03 -13.91 13.29
C ALA A 110 -5.71 -13.79 12.50
N GLN A 111 -5.79 -13.70 11.18
CA GLN A 111 -4.63 -13.52 10.30
C GLN A 111 -3.91 -12.18 10.55
N LEU A 112 -4.66 -11.10 10.78
CA LEU A 112 -4.07 -9.81 11.14
C LEU A 112 -3.36 -9.87 12.50
N HIS A 113 -3.92 -10.61 13.47
CA HIS A 113 -3.28 -10.82 14.77
C HIS A 113 -1.99 -11.66 14.66
N GLU A 114 -1.97 -12.69 13.82
CA GLU A 114 -0.79 -13.51 13.54
C GLU A 114 0.32 -12.68 12.89
N LEU A 115 0.00 -11.91 11.84
CA LEU A 115 0.92 -10.95 11.24
C LEU A 115 1.49 -9.94 12.25
N ILE A 116 0.68 -9.46 13.20
CA ILE A 116 1.16 -8.54 14.26
C ILE A 116 2.12 -9.24 15.23
N ALA A 117 1.96 -10.54 15.46
CA ALA A 117 2.81 -11.30 16.37
C ALA A 117 4.17 -11.61 15.75
N ASP A 118 4.19 -11.94 14.45
CA ASP A 118 5.38 -12.44 13.78
C ASP A 118 6.22 -11.32 13.13
N LEU A 119 5.57 -10.20 12.76
CA LEU A 119 6.25 -9.10 12.11
C LEU A 119 6.78 -8.03 13.10
N PRO A 120 7.87 -7.32 12.74
CA PRO A 120 8.36 -6.16 13.46
C PRO A 120 7.29 -5.09 13.73
N SER A 121 7.47 -4.33 14.81
CA SER A 121 6.48 -3.36 15.28
C SER A 121 6.15 -2.22 14.30
N ILE A 122 7.00 -1.98 13.29
CA ILE A 122 6.76 -0.97 12.23
C ILE A 122 5.49 -1.23 11.42
N TYR A 123 5.09 -2.49 11.27
CA TYR A 123 3.90 -2.89 10.52
C TYR A 123 2.61 -2.75 11.34
N ALA A 124 2.72 -2.73 12.67
CA ALA A 124 1.58 -2.79 13.57
C ALA A 124 0.54 -1.68 13.38
N PRO A 125 0.89 -0.41 13.07
CA PRO A 125 -0.11 0.62 12.77
C PRO A 125 -0.99 0.27 11.56
N ALA A 126 -0.39 -0.26 10.48
CA ALA A 126 -1.11 -0.67 9.28
C ALA A 126 -2.03 -1.85 9.56
N LEU A 127 -1.50 -2.89 10.22
CA LEU A 127 -2.23 -4.12 10.51
C LEU A 127 -3.36 -3.90 11.51
N ARG A 128 -3.13 -3.09 12.57
CA ARG A 128 -4.18 -2.74 13.54
C ARG A 128 -5.29 -1.90 12.94
N ALA A 129 -4.98 -1.04 11.97
CA ALA A 129 -5.99 -0.30 11.23
C ALA A 129 -6.92 -1.21 10.40
N GLY A 130 -6.53 -2.47 10.14
CA GLY A 130 -7.37 -3.47 9.50
C GLY A 130 -8.26 -4.27 10.43
N LEU A 131 -8.13 -4.12 11.76
CA LEU A 131 -8.92 -4.87 12.76
C LEU A 131 -10.28 -4.20 13.10
N HIS A 132 -10.70 -3.20 12.32
CA HIS A 132 -11.84 -2.32 12.62
C HIS A 132 -13.13 -2.74 11.92
#